data_AF-A0A660MME6-F1
#
_entry.id   AF-A0A660MME6-F1
#
_cell.length_a   1.000
_cell.length_b   1.000
_cell.length_c   1.000
_cell.angle_alpha   90.00
_cell.angle_beta   90.00
_cell.angle_gamma   90.00
#
_symmetry.space_group_name_H-M   'P 1'
#
loop_
_entity.id
_entity.type
_entity.pdbx_description
1 polymer ?
#
loop_
_entity_poly.entity_id
_entity_poly.type
_entity_poly.pdbx_seq_one_letter_code
_entity_poly.pdbx_strand_id
1 'polypeptide(L)'
;MFSIISDTADIRAAAQQLDANLRTALPDRIDCSVGGAGGSFATTVAYAPSLDLWYAAQQNGKTYWHGFGNGAPQAGKKVALASEINIPADGLNRAISGAFARDDAGRVWLLHRGKIRGGKALFFAHYNGATVTVQDGDKEDSCALIGAVDDPEIAAHIARFVAAVVHIKAVAKK
;
A
#
# COMPACT_ATOMS: atom_id res chain seq x y z
N MET A 1 10.44 4.73 18.72
CA MET A 1 10.14 5.79 17.76
C MET A 1 10.12 5.18 16.36
N PHE A 2 9.42 5.80 15.41
CA PHE A 2 9.49 5.42 14.00
C PHE A 2 10.13 6.57 13.23
N SER A 3 10.96 6.28 12.24
CA SER A 3 11.52 7.27 11.31
C SER A 3 11.31 6.85 9.87
N ILE A 4 10.84 7.76 9.00
CA ILE A 4 10.65 7.48 7.58
C ILE A 4 12.01 7.18 6.93
N ILE A 5 12.05 6.09 6.16
CA ILE A 5 13.20 5.73 5.35
C ILE A 5 13.22 6.65 4.11
N SER A 6 14.32 7.37 3.92
CA SER A 6 14.55 8.25 2.76
C SER A 6 15.76 7.83 1.91
N ASP A 7 16.58 6.88 2.39
CA ASP A 7 17.68 6.34 1.61
C ASP A 7 17.17 5.45 0.47
N THR A 8 17.69 5.68 -0.73
CA THR A 8 17.24 5.02 -1.96
C THR A 8 17.50 3.50 -1.94
N ALA A 9 18.61 3.05 -1.34
CA ALA A 9 18.93 1.63 -1.28
C ALA A 9 18.03 0.91 -0.27
N ASP A 10 17.79 1.52 0.90
CA ASP A 10 16.88 0.98 1.91
C ASP A 10 15.43 0.91 1.40
N ILE A 11 14.96 1.95 0.70
CA ILE A 11 13.63 1.96 0.10
C ILE A 11 13.50 0.83 -0.93
N ARG A 12 14.52 0.68 -1.80
CA ARG A 12 14.53 -0.39 -2.81
C ARG A 12 14.47 -1.77 -2.15
N ALA A 13 15.29 -2.02 -1.14
CA ALA A 13 15.33 -3.28 -0.43
C ALA A 13 13.98 -3.60 0.22
N ALA A 14 13.37 -2.62 0.89
CA ALA A 14 12.05 -2.77 1.50
C ALA A 14 10.95 -3.02 0.47
N ALA A 15 10.96 -2.32 -0.67
CA ALA A 15 10.00 -2.52 -1.75
C ALA A 15 10.12 -3.91 -2.39
N GLN A 16 11.35 -4.39 -2.60
CA GLN A 16 11.62 -5.73 -3.13
C GLN A 16 11.16 -6.82 -2.16
N GLN A 17 11.45 -6.67 -0.86
CA GLN A 17 10.99 -7.61 0.15
C GLN A 17 9.46 -7.65 0.25
N LEU A 18 8.81 -6.48 0.23
CA LEU A 18 7.35 -6.38 0.24
C LEU A 18 6.74 -7.09 -0.97
N ASP A 19 7.26 -6.83 -2.18
CA ASP A 19 6.76 -7.48 -3.40
C ASP A 19 6.93 -9.00 -3.35
N ALA A 20 8.08 -9.50 -2.89
CA ALA A 20 8.34 -10.93 -2.72
C ALA A 20 7.37 -11.57 -1.71
N ASN A 21 7.13 -10.92 -0.57
CA ASN A 21 6.22 -11.40 0.46
C ASN A 21 4.76 -11.43 -0.05
N LEU A 22 4.33 -10.38 -0.76
CA LEU A 22 2.98 -10.33 -1.33
C LEU A 22 2.77 -11.38 -2.40
N ARG A 23 3.75 -11.60 -3.28
CA ARG A 23 3.66 -12.65 -4.31
C ARG A 23 3.65 -14.05 -3.73
N THR A 24 4.31 -14.26 -2.59
CA THR A 24 4.29 -15.53 -1.87
C THR A 24 2.93 -15.78 -1.20
N ALA A 25 2.38 -14.76 -0.53
CA ALA A 25 1.11 -14.85 0.19
C ALA A 25 -0.13 -14.86 -0.71
N LEU A 26 -0.02 -14.31 -1.93
CA LEU A 26 -1.09 -14.27 -2.93
C LEU A 26 -0.71 -15.20 -4.08
N PRO A 27 -0.97 -16.52 -4.01
CA PRO A 27 -0.35 -17.50 -4.90
C PRO A 27 -0.90 -17.49 -6.33
N ASP A 28 -2.15 -17.09 -6.52
CA ASP A 28 -2.79 -17.15 -7.84
C ASP A 28 -2.19 -16.11 -8.78
N ARG A 29 -2.11 -16.44 -10.07
CA ARG A 29 -1.60 -15.55 -11.13
C ARG A 29 -2.66 -15.43 -12.21
N ILE A 30 -3.21 -14.23 -12.38
CA ILE A 30 -4.35 -14.02 -13.28
C ILE A 30 -4.03 -12.86 -14.23
N ASP A 31 -3.97 -13.17 -15.53
CA ASP A 31 -3.75 -12.18 -16.58
C ASP A 31 -5.02 -11.35 -16.79
N CYS A 32 -4.93 -10.05 -16.55
CA CYS A 32 -6.08 -9.14 -16.61
C CYS A 32 -5.63 -7.73 -17.03
N SER A 33 -6.55 -6.78 -16.99
CA SER A 33 -6.23 -5.36 -17.18
C SER A 33 -6.57 -4.57 -15.91
N VAL A 34 -5.61 -3.82 -15.36
CA VAL A 34 -5.84 -3.00 -14.17
C VAL A 34 -6.21 -1.59 -14.62
N GLY A 35 -7.36 -1.09 -14.16
CA GLY A 35 -7.80 0.28 -14.41
C GLY A 35 -7.30 1.29 -13.37
N GLY A 36 -6.77 2.43 -13.83
CA GLY A 36 -6.34 3.56 -13.02
C GLY A 36 -6.61 4.93 -13.68
N ALA A 37 -6.17 6.02 -13.05
CA ALA A 37 -6.47 7.39 -13.48
C ALA A 37 -5.93 7.75 -14.88
N GLY A 38 -4.88 7.06 -15.35
CA GLY A 38 -4.26 7.26 -16.66
C GLY A 38 -4.72 6.29 -17.75
N GLY A 39 -5.76 5.48 -17.49
CA GLY A 39 -6.22 4.42 -18.39
C GLY A 39 -6.06 3.03 -17.76
N SER A 40 -6.01 2.00 -18.59
CA SER A 40 -5.82 0.62 -18.12
C SER A 40 -4.61 -0.02 -18.77
N PHE A 41 -3.93 -0.90 -18.04
CA PHE A 41 -2.77 -1.63 -18.53
C PHE A 41 -2.95 -3.14 -18.32
N ALA A 42 -2.50 -3.94 -19.29
CA ALA A 42 -2.49 -5.38 -19.17
C ALA A 42 -1.38 -5.82 -18.21
N THR A 43 -1.66 -6.77 -17.32
CA THR A 43 -0.70 -7.32 -16.35
C THR A 43 -1.19 -8.65 -15.78
N THR A 44 -0.29 -9.39 -15.15
CA THR A 44 -0.61 -10.55 -14.32
C THR A 44 -0.71 -10.10 -12.86
N VAL A 45 -1.90 -10.17 -12.28
CA VAL A 45 -2.09 -9.86 -10.85
C VAL A 45 -1.79 -11.09 -9.99
N ALA A 46 -1.31 -10.86 -8.78
CA ALA A 46 -1.27 -11.87 -7.72
C ALA A 46 -2.61 -11.85 -6.97
N TYR A 47 -3.18 -13.00 -6.60
CA TYR A 47 -4.48 -13.06 -5.89
C TYR A 47 -4.49 -14.16 -4.81
N ALA A 48 -5.28 -13.93 -3.76
CA ALA A 48 -5.69 -14.96 -2.80
C ALA A 48 -7.19 -14.84 -2.49
N PRO A 49 -7.98 -15.91 -2.72
CA PRO A 49 -9.40 -15.94 -2.34
C PRO A 49 -9.64 -15.75 -0.85
N SER A 50 -8.76 -16.29 0.01
CA SER A 50 -8.89 -16.22 1.47
C SER A 50 -8.81 -14.80 2.03
N LEU A 51 -8.13 -13.90 1.32
CA LEU A 51 -7.98 -12.49 1.69
C LEU A 51 -8.89 -11.56 0.89
N ASP A 52 -9.58 -12.09 -0.12
CA ASP A 52 -10.26 -11.33 -1.17
C ASP A 52 -9.42 -10.12 -1.64
N LEU A 53 -8.15 -10.39 -1.94
CA LEU A 53 -7.15 -9.37 -2.26
C LEU A 53 -6.38 -9.77 -3.51
N TRP A 54 -6.41 -8.90 -4.52
CA TRP A 54 -5.45 -8.94 -5.62
C TRP A 54 -4.45 -7.79 -5.52
N TYR A 55 -3.26 -8.03 -6.05
CA TYR A 55 -2.11 -7.14 -6.02
C TYR A 55 -1.44 -7.06 -7.39
N ALA A 56 -1.04 -5.85 -7.78
CA ALA A 56 -0.09 -5.61 -8.86
C ALA A 56 0.92 -4.56 -8.43
N ALA A 57 2.11 -4.63 -9.02
CA ALA A 57 3.14 -3.62 -8.86
C ALA A 57 3.79 -3.24 -10.19
N GLN A 58 4.27 -2.00 -10.23
CA GLN A 58 5.04 -1.43 -11.32
C GLN A 58 6.06 -0.46 -10.75
N GLN A 59 7.20 -0.31 -11.42
CA GLN A 59 8.18 0.71 -11.11
C GLN A 59 8.33 1.63 -12.32
N ASN A 60 8.13 2.94 -12.13
CA ASN A 60 8.21 3.94 -13.20
C ASN A 60 9.34 4.97 -12.97
N GLY A 61 10.36 4.57 -12.20
CA GLY A 61 11.51 5.41 -11.83
C GLY A 61 11.25 6.42 -10.71
N LYS A 62 10.00 6.91 -10.56
CA LYS A 62 9.62 7.87 -9.52
C LYS A 62 9.02 7.22 -8.29
N THR A 63 8.29 6.13 -8.48
CA THR A 63 7.62 5.41 -7.40
C THR A 63 7.68 3.91 -7.61
N TYR A 64 7.71 3.17 -6.51
CA TYR A 64 7.20 1.80 -6.47
C TYR A 64 5.68 1.90 -6.33
N TRP A 65 4.99 1.62 -7.43
CA TRP A 65 3.54 1.59 -7.47
C TRP A 65 3.05 0.24 -6.97
N HIS A 66 2.16 0.24 -5.97
CA HIS A 66 1.54 -0.94 -5.40
C HIS A 66 0.02 -0.75 -5.43
N GLY A 67 -0.63 -1.42 -6.36
CA GLY A 67 -2.07 -1.38 -6.54
C GLY A 67 -2.76 -2.60 -5.96
N PHE A 68 -3.89 -2.37 -5.30
CA PHE A 68 -4.67 -3.40 -4.65
C PHE A 68 -6.15 -3.29 -5.01
N GLY A 69 -6.83 -4.42 -5.04
CA GLY A 69 -8.28 -4.46 -5.11
C GLY A 69 -8.90 -5.71 -4.52
N ASN A 70 -10.23 -5.68 -4.46
CA ASN A 70 -11.07 -6.75 -3.94
C ASN A 70 -11.86 -7.41 -5.08
N GLY A 71 -12.42 -8.58 -4.81
CA GLY A 71 -13.11 -9.43 -5.77
C GLY A 71 -12.14 -10.25 -6.64
N ALA A 72 -12.53 -11.48 -6.93
CA ALA A 72 -11.76 -12.39 -7.77
C ALA A 72 -11.52 -11.79 -9.18
N PRO A 73 -10.26 -11.58 -9.58
CA PRO A 73 -9.92 -11.23 -10.96
C PRO A 73 -10.36 -12.33 -11.92
N GLN A 74 -10.71 -11.95 -13.15
CA GLN A 74 -11.02 -12.90 -14.22
C GLN A 74 -10.06 -12.70 -15.38
N ALA A 75 -9.59 -13.81 -15.95
CA ALA A 75 -8.65 -13.78 -17.07
C ALA A 75 -9.20 -12.94 -18.24
N GLY A 76 -8.37 -12.03 -18.76
CA GLY A 76 -8.73 -11.13 -19.86
C GLY A 76 -9.76 -10.06 -19.52
N LYS A 77 -10.22 -9.95 -18.27
CA LYS A 77 -11.16 -8.90 -17.83
C LYS A 77 -10.45 -7.72 -17.19
N LYS A 78 -11.16 -6.60 -17.09
CA LYS A 78 -10.68 -5.41 -16.40
C LYS A 78 -11.04 -5.48 -14.91
N VAL A 79 -10.07 -5.18 -14.04
CA VAL A 79 -10.25 -5.02 -12.60
C VAL A 79 -10.08 -3.55 -12.19
N ALA A 80 -10.73 -3.15 -11.10
CA ALA A 80 -10.74 -1.77 -10.60
C ALA A 80 -10.00 -1.65 -9.27
N LEU A 81 -9.07 -0.70 -9.17
CA LEU A 81 -8.31 -0.44 -7.95
C LEU A 81 -9.21 -0.03 -6.78
N ALA A 82 -9.05 -0.73 -5.65
CA ALA A 82 -9.66 -0.32 -4.39
C ALA A 82 -8.76 0.69 -3.66
N SER A 83 -7.44 0.46 -3.64
CA SER A 83 -6.46 1.31 -2.99
C SER A 83 -5.08 1.21 -3.65
N GLU A 84 -4.25 2.20 -3.38
CA GLU A 84 -2.85 2.27 -3.80
C GLU A 84 -1.99 2.61 -2.59
N ILE A 85 -0.82 1.98 -2.46
CA ILE A 85 0.19 2.30 -1.45
C ILE A 85 1.51 2.57 -2.18
N ASN A 86 1.56 3.70 -2.88
CA ASN A 86 2.75 4.07 -3.65
C ASN A 86 3.86 4.50 -2.72
N ILE A 87 5.10 4.09 -3.01
CA ILE A 87 6.29 4.46 -2.24
C ILE A 87 7.19 5.33 -3.13
N PRO A 88 7.78 6.44 -2.64
CA PRO A 88 8.82 7.16 -3.39
C PRO A 88 9.95 6.21 -3.81
N ALA A 89 10.56 6.43 -4.98
CA ALA A 89 11.73 5.66 -5.37
C ALA A 89 13.01 6.14 -4.66
N ASP A 90 13.03 7.42 -4.26
CA ASP A 90 14.15 8.10 -3.62
C ASP A 90 13.68 9.18 -2.64
N GLY A 91 14.53 9.42 -1.64
CA GLY A 91 14.38 10.56 -0.75
C GLY A 91 13.07 10.60 0.04
N LEU A 92 12.80 11.77 0.59
CA LEU A 92 11.56 12.04 1.29
C LEU A 92 10.56 12.73 0.36
N ASN A 93 9.47 12.06 0.03
CA ASN A 93 8.40 12.64 -0.78
C ASN A 93 7.05 12.56 -0.07
N ARG A 94 6.69 13.64 0.59
CA ARG A 94 5.43 13.74 1.32
C ARG A 94 4.22 13.82 0.42
N ALA A 95 4.35 14.10 -0.89
CA ALA A 95 3.22 14.09 -1.81
C ALA A 95 2.65 12.67 -2.00
N ILE A 96 3.50 11.65 -1.86
CA ILE A 96 3.16 10.24 -1.99
C ILE A 96 2.55 9.72 -0.69
N SER A 97 1.51 8.89 -0.82
CA SER A 97 0.70 8.44 0.32
C SER A 97 1.33 7.31 1.12
N GLY A 98 2.05 6.38 0.49
CA GLY A 98 2.77 5.30 1.17
C GLY A 98 4.17 5.69 1.59
N ALA A 99 4.68 4.99 2.61
CA ALA A 99 6.06 5.12 3.05
C ALA A 99 6.55 3.85 3.74
N PHE A 100 7.88 3.69 3.80
CA PHE A 100 8.50 2.80 4.76
C PHE A 100 9.02 3.60 5.95
N ALA A 101 8.95 3.00 7.13
CA ALA A 101 9.56 3.52 8.34
C ALA A 101 10.41 2.45 9.02
N ARG A 102 11.43 2.89 9.73
CA ARG A 102 12.24 2.05 10.60
C ARG A 102 11.87 2.35 12.05
N ASP A 103 11.67 1.31 12.86
CA ASP A 103 11.53 1.47 14.31
C ASP A 103 12.90 1.49 15.03
N ASP A 104 12.91 1.72 16.34
CA ASP A 104 14.14 1.74 17.15
C ASP A 104 14.90 0.40 17.15
N ALA A 105 14.20 -0.71 16.88
CA ALA A 105 14.80 -2.03 16.75
C ALA A 105 15.38 -2.29 15.35
N GLY A 106 15.26 -1.33 14.44
CA GLY A 106 15.74 -1.44 13.07
C GLY A 106 14.78 -2.14 12.12
N ARG A 107 13.60 -2.58 12.58
CA ARG A 107 12.61 -3.29 11.78
C ARG A 107 11.91 -2.32 10.83
N VAL A 108 11.62 -2.80 9.61
CA VAL A 108 11.00 -1.98 8.56
C VAL A 108 9.50 -2.21 8.52
N TRP A 109 8.74 -1.12 8.48
CA TRP A 109 7.27 -1.11 8.52
C TRP A 109 6.70 -0.37 7.33
N LEU A 110 5.59 -0.89 6.81
CA LEU A 110 4.78 -0.25 5.78
C LEU A 110 3.77 0.70 6.43
N LEU A 111 3.77 1.96 5.99
CA LEU A 111 2.89 3.01 6.47
C LEU A 111 2.05 3.61 5.34
N HIS A 112 0.94 4.25 5.72
CA HIS A 112 0.16 5.11 4.84
C HIS A 112 -0.17 6.45 5.52
N ARG A 113 0.14 7.57 4.87
CA ARG A 113 -0.06 8.96 5.36
C ARG A 113 -1.54 9.41 5.41
N GLY A 114 -2.48 8.49 5.18
CA GLY A 114 -3.92 8.76 5.16
C GLY A 114 -4.41 9.64 4.00
N LYS A 115 -3.59 9.84 2.96
CA LYS A 115 -3.97 10.66 1.82
C LYS A 115 -4.94 9.91 0.91
N ILE A 116 -6.22 10.29 0.99
CA ILE A 116 -7.29 9.78 0.13
C ILE A 116 -8.04 10.96 -0.52
N ARG A 117 -8.86 10.66 -1.53
CA ARG A 117 -9.88 11.61 -2.01
C ARG A 117 -10.84 11.93 -0.85
N GLY A 118 -11.01 13.22 -0.54
CA GLY A 118 -11.73 13.69 0.65
C GLY A 118 -10.82 14.15 1.80
N GLY A 119 -9.50 13.91 1.70
CA GLY A 119 -8.49 14.48 2.59
C GLY A 119 -8.09 13.59 3.75
N LYS A 120 -6.99 14.00 4.42
CA LYS A 120 -6.37 13.25 5.52
C LYS A 120 -7.26 13.18 6.77
N ALA A 121 -7.93 14.28 7.11
CA ALA A 121 -8.81 14.34 8.28
C ALA A 121 -9.95 13.32 8.19
N LEU A 122 -10.60 13.22 7.03
CA LEU A 122 -11.63 12.23 6.75
C LEU A 122 -11.10 10.79 6.92
N PHE A 123 -9.90 10.50 6.40
CA PHE A 123 -9.29 9.18 6.58
C PHE A 123 -9.15 8.83 8.05
N PHE A 124 -8.50 9.68 8.86
CA PHE A 124 -8.26 9.36 10.28
C PHE A 124 -9.51 9.42 11.15
N ALA A 125 -10.56 10.15 10.74
CA ALA A 125 -11.85 10.14 11.43
C ALA A 125 -12.58 8.79 11.33
N HIS A 126 -12.32 8.02 10.27
CA HIS A 126 -13.01 6.75 9.99
C HIS A 126 -12.07 5.53 9.98
N TYR A 127 -10.76 5.73 10.02
CA TYR A 127 -9.79 4.66 10.09
C TYR A 127 -9.70 4.11 11.52
N ASN A 128 -9.98 2.81 11.67
CA ASN A 128 -9.99 2.10 12.94
C ASN A 128 -8.78 1.17 13.14
N GLY A 129 -7.82 1.19 12.21
CA GLY A 129 -6.58 0.44 12.34
C GLY A 129 -5.54 1.17 13.19
N ALA A 130 -4.39 0.52 13.39
CA ALA A 130 -3.30 1.10 14.17
C ALA A 130 -2.75 2.37 13.50
N THR A 131 -2.43 3.37 14.32
CA THR A 131 -1.78 4.60 13.88
C THR A 131 -0.49 4.82 14.67
N VAL A 132 0.41 5.61 14.10
CA VAL A 132 1.70 5.92 14.72
C VAL A 132 2.09 7.35 14.40
N THR A 133 2.74 8.01 15.35
CA THR A 133 3.50 9.24 15.12
C THR A 133 4.90 8.85 14.66
N VAL A 134 5.30 9.33 13.48
CA VAL A 134 6.57 9.00 12.83
C VAL A 134 7.37 10.27 12.56
N GLN A 135 8.68 10.22 12.75
CA GLN A 135 9.61 11.25 12.28
C GLN A 135 9.69 11.19 10.75
N ASP A 136 9.01 12.11 10.07
CA ASP A 136 9.01 12.28 8.62
C ASP A 136 9.95 13.45 8.28
N GLY A 137 11.26 13.19 8.25
CA GLY A 137 12.29 14.20 7.99
C GLY A 137 12.49 15.17 9.16
N ASP A 138 12.20 16.45 8.93
CA ASP A 138 12.32 17.55 9.90
C ASP A 138 11.08 17.75 10.79
N LYS A 139 10.05 16.89 10.66
CA LYS A 139 8.81 17.00 11.41
C LYS A 139 8.22 15.63 11.73
N GLU A 140 7.30 15.63 12.69
CA GLU A 140 6.46 14.46 12.96
C GLU A 140 5.20 14.46 12.08
N ASP A 141 4.69 13.28 11.77
CA ASP A 141 3.39 13.11 11.14
C ASP A 141 2.65 11.88 11.68
N SER A 142 1.32 11.91 11.68
CA SER A 142 0.50 10.73 11.99
C SER A 142 0.27 9.91 10.72
N CYS A 143 0.58 8.61 10.80
CA CYS A 143 0.39 7.64 9.73
C CYS A 143 -0.44 6.44 10.20
N ALA A 144 -1.13 5.79 9.29
CA ALA A 144 -1.62 4.43 9.51
C ALA A 144 -0.43 3.47 9.50
N LEU A 145 -0.33 2.64 10.53
CA LEU A 145 0.65 1.56 10.66
C LEU A 145 0.01 0.29 10.09
N ILE A 146 0.45 -0.13 8.91
CA ILE A 146 -0.16 -1.29 8.23
C ILE A 146 0.41 -2.58 8.79
N GLY A 147 1.73 -2.73 8.76
CA GLY A 147 2.41 -3.93 9.24
C GLY A 147 3.90 -3.88 8.96
N ALA A 148 4.66 -4.75 9.62
CA ALA A 148 6.07 -4.90 9.33
C ALA A 148 6.26 -5.62 7.99
N VAL A 149 7.26 -5.21 7.21
CA VAL A 149 7.49 -5.73 5.86
C VAL A 149 7.86 -7.22 5.89
N ASP A 150 8.57 -7.65 6.93
CA ASP A 150 9.01 -9.03 7.17
C ASP A 150 7.96 -9.90 7.87
N ASP A 151 6.79 -9.37 8.18
CA ASP A 151 5.72 -10.11 8.83
C ASP A 151 5.09 -11.12 7.84
N PRO A 152 5.04 -12.43 8.16
CA PRO A 152 4.35 -13.42 7.33
C PRO A 152 2.89 -13.05 7.02
N GLU A 153 2.23 -12.28 7.90
CA GLU A 153 0.85 -11.85 7.76
C GLU A 153 0.69 -10.48 7.08
N ILE A 154 1.75 -9.93 6.47
CA ILE A 154 1.71 -8.60 5.84
C ILE A 154 0.61 -8.49 4.77
N ALA A 155 0.32 -9.57 4.03
CA ALA A 155 -0.76 -9.57 3.06
C ALA A 155 -2.15 -9.43 3.72
N ALA A 156 -2.38 -10.10 4.85
CA ALA A 156 -3.61 -9.97 5.62
C ALA A 156 -3.74 -8.57 6.24
N HIS A 157 -2.63 -7.98 6.68
CA HIS A 157 -2.59 -6.60 7.16
C HIS A 157 -2.98 -5.59 6.07
N ILE A 158 -2.45 -5.76 4.86
CA ILE A 158 -2.82 -4.94 3.71
C ILE A 158 -4.27 -5.17 3.32
N ALA A 159 -4.77 -6.41 3.32
CA ALA A 159 -6.19 -6.70 3.03
C ALA A 159 -7.13 -5.92 3.96
N ARG A 160 -6.85 -5.91 5.27
CA ARG A 160 -7.61 -5.12 6.27
C ARG A 160 -7.52 -3.63 5.98
N PHE A 161 -6.34 -3.11 5.65
CA PHE A 161 -6.17 -1.71 5.29
C PHE A 161 -6.96 -1.33 4.03
N VAL A 162 -6.93 -2.16 2.98
CA VAL A 162 -7.69 -1.94 1.73
C VAL A 162 -9.19 -1.93 2.01
N ALA A 163 -9.69 -2.90 2.79
CA ALA A 163 -11.09 -2.94 3.21
C ALA A 163 -11.50 -1.67 3.99
N ALA A 164 -10.63 -1.18 4.88
CA ALA A 164 -10.87 0.08 5.59
C ALA A 164 -10.95 1.27 4.62
N VAL A 165 -10.04 1.38 3.64
CA VAL A 165 -10.09 2.44 2.61
C VAL A 165 -11.38 2.39 1.80
N VAL A 166 -11.85 1.20 1.42
CA VAL A 166 -13.13 1.03 0.71
C VAL A 166 -14.29 1.52 1.58
N HIS A 167 -14.32 1.14 2.86
CA HIS A 167 -15.35 1.58 3.80
C HIS A 167 -15.37 3.11 3.98
N ILE A 168 -14.21 3.72 4.20
CA ILE A 168 -14.07 5.18 4.35
C ILE A 168 -14.59 5.90 3.10
N LYS A 169 -14.22 5.42 1.90
CA LYS A 169 -14.71 5.98 0.63
C LYS A 169 -16.22 5.83 0.45
N ALA A 170 -16.84 4.78 1.00
CA ALA A 170 -18.28 4.57 0.93
C ALA A 170 -19.04 5.52 1.86
N VAL A 171 -18.52 5.75 3.08
CA VAL A 171 -19.11 6.69 4.04
C VAL A 171 -19.01 8.13 3.53
N ALA A 172 -17.89 8.50 2.90
CA ALA A 172 -17.64 9.86 2.39
C ALA A 172 -18.42 10.25 1.12
N LYS A 173 -19.11 9.30 0.49
CA LYS A 173 -20.01 9.56 -0.65
C LYS A 173 -21.44 9.88 -0.22
N LYS A 174 -21.77 9.68 1.05
CA LYS A 174 -23.05 10.06 1.65
C LYS A 174 -22.97 11.49 2.15
#